data_AF-A0A939FZM9-F1
#
_entry.id   AF-A0A939FZM9-F1
#
_cell.length_a   1.000
_cell.length_b   1.000
_cell.length_c   1.000
_cell.angle_alpha   90.00
_cell.angle_beta   90.00
_cell.angle_gamma   90.00
#
_symmetry.space_group_name_H-M   'P 1'
#
loop_
_entity.id
_entity.type
_entity.pdbx_description
1 polymer ?
#
loop_
_entity_poly.entity_id
_entity_poly.type
_entity_poly.pdbx_seq_one_letter_code
_entity_poly.pdbx_strand_id
1 'polypeptide(L)'
;MTYGIHLHVAGPFACFTRPEMKVERVSYDVMTPSAARGILEAIHWKPAIRWVIDEIRVLKPIRFQSIRRNEVGHKASAANAKRAMKRGDLAGLGIRVDEDRQQRAATVLVDVAYVIGAHFVMTEKAGLQDNEGKHLDMFNRRAASGQCFHQPCLGTREFDARFELLAPGAPLPEPEPKARTADLGFGTPRDLGFMLFDIDHQAKDRPSLFFRAALVDGIVAVPQLGAPEILR
;
A
#
# COMPACT_ATOMS: atom_id res chain seq x y z
N MET A 1 17.63 17.12 10.16
CA MET A 1 16.54 16.43 9.44
C MET A 1 15.79 15.60 10.45
N THR A 2 14.47 15.78 10.45
CA THR A 2 13.46 15.18 11.31
C THR A 2 13.63 13.67 11.42
N TYR A 3 13.50 13.14 12.64
CA TYR A 3 13.69 11.73 12.97
C TYR A 3 12.89 10.81 12.02
N GLY A 4 13.59 10.13 11.10
CA GLY A 4 12.99 9.09 10.27
C GLY A 4 12.61 7.88 11.12
N ILE A 5 11.52 7.21 10.74
CA ILE A 5 11.08 5.94 11.34
C ILE A 5 11.37 4.80 10.39
N HIS A 6 11.54 3.60 10.96
CA HIS A 6 11.62 2.35 10.22
C HIS A 6 10.56 1.39 10.76
N LEU A 7 9.66 0.96 9.89
CA LEU A 7 8.60 0.01 10.23
C LEU A 7 8.82 -1.28 9.47
N HIS A 8 9.05 -2.38 10.19
CA HIS A 8 9.04 -3.71 9.61
C HIS A 8 7.60 -4.15 9.37
N VAL A 9 7.29 -4.64 8.17
CA VAL A 9 5.94 -5.07 7.77
C VAL A 9 6.02 -6.40 7.04
N ALA A 10 5.16 -7.35 7.37
CA ALA A 10 5.18 -8.70 6.79
C ALA A 10 3.79 -9.33 6.72
N GLY A 11 3.61 -10.30 5.83
CA GLY A 11 2.36 -11.04 5.70
C GLY A 11 2.47 -12.24 4.76
N PRO A 12 1.52 -13.20 4.86
CA PRO A 12 1.56 -14.41 4.05
C PRO A 12 1.28 -14.15 2.58
N PHE A 13 0.56 -13.07 2.26
CA PHE A 13 0.20 -12.69 0.91
C PHE A 13 0.19 -11.17 0.76
N ALA A 14 0.40 -10.67 -0.45
CA ALA A 14 0.21 -9.26 -0.79
C ALA A 14 -0.28 -9.10 -2.23
N CYS A 15 -1.06 -8.06 -2.50
CA CYS A 15 -1.44 -7.71 -3.87
C CYS A 15 -1.46 -6.20 -4.07
N PHE A 16 -0.33 -5.67 -4.54
CA PHE A 16 -0.21 -4.28 -4.95
C PHE A 16 -0.64 -4.17 -6.41
N THR A 17 -1.95 -4.08 -6.64
CA THR A 17 -2.52 -4.28 -7.99
C THR A 17 -1.98 -3.27 -9.02
N ARG A 18 -1.45 -3.79 -10.12
CA ARG A 18 -1.09 -3.04 -11.32
C ARG A 18 -2.35 -2.39 -11.94
N PRO A 19 -2.40 -1.06 -12.10
CA PRO A 19 -3.59 -0.37 -12.60
C PRO A 19 -3.98 -0.75 -14.04
N GLU A 20 -3.04 -1.24 -14.84
CA GLU A 20 -3.25 -1.75 -16.20
C GLU A 20 -3.96 -3.11 -16.23
N MET A 21 -3.89 -3.91 -15.15
CA MET A 21 -4.45 -5.26 -15.04
C MET A 21 -5.49 -5.33 -13.90
N LYS A 22 -6.60 -4.61 -14.05
CA LYS A 22 -7.64 -4.50 -13.00
C LYS A 22 -8.67 -5.63 -12.98
N VAL A 23 -8.89 -6.30 -14.11
CA VAL A 23 -9.91 -7.36 -14.23
C VAL A 23 -9.37 -8.66 -13.61
N GLU A 24 -8.20 -9.09 -14.06
CA GLU A 24 -7.41 -10.14 -13.43
C GLU A 24 -6.26 -9.45 -12.70
N ARG A 25 -6.32 -9.43 -11.36
CA ARG A 25 -5.42 -8.60 -10.57
C ARG A 25 -4.01 -9.18 -10.61
N VAL A 26 -3.04 -8.40 -11.07
CA VAL A 26 -1.63 -8.77 -11.00
C VAL A 26 -0.93 -7.81 -10.04
N SER A 27 -0.24 -8.35 -9.05
CA SER A 27 0.56 -7.53 -8.13
C SER A 27 1.80 -6.96 -8.85
N TYR A 28 2.22 -5.76 -8.45
CA TYR A 28 3.62 -5.37 -8.58
C TYR A 28 4.51 -6.35 -7.81
N ASP A 29 5.78 -6.41 -8.22
CA ASP A 29 6.82 -7.25 -7.64
C ASP A 29 7.16 -6.87 -6.20
N VAL A 30 6.98 -5.59 -5.85
CA VAL A 30 7.26 -5.03 -4.52
C VAL A 30 6.18 -4.04 -4.09
N MET A 31 6.20 -3.66 -2.80
CA MET A 31 5.28 -2.68 -2.24
C MET A 31 5.42 -1.32 -2.93
N THR A 32 4.29 -0.68 -3.25
CA THR A 32 4.27 0.68 -3.79
C THR A 32 4.40 1.73 -2.67
N PRO A 33 4.95 2.93 -2.93
CA PRO A 33 4.99 4.00 -1.93
C PRO A 33 3.59 4.37 -1.41
N SER A 34 2.58 4.39 -2.29
CA SER A 34 1.17 4.57 -1.90
C SER A 34 0.68 3.56 -0.86
N ALA A 35 1.01 2.28 -1.05
CA ALA A 35 0.62 1.22 -0.11
C ALA A 35 1.39 1.34 1.22
N ALA A 36 2.68 1.65 1.17
CA ALA A 36 3.50 1.90 2.36
C ALA A 36 2.95 3.09 3.17
N ARG A 37 2.60 4.20 2.51
CA ARG A 37 1.96 5.37 3.13
C ARG A 37 0.65 4.98 3.82
N GLY A 38 -0.19 4.18 3.14
CA GLY A 38 -1.45 3.68 3.70
C GLY A 38 -1.26 2.85 4.98
N ILE A 39 -0.18 2.06 5.08
CA ILE A 39 0.15 1.29 6.30
C ILE A 39 0.48 2.24 7.46
N LEU A 40 1.31 3.25 7.23
CA LEU A 40 1.66 4.24 8.25
C LEU A 40 0.44 5.03 8.72
N GLU A 41 -0.43 5.42 7.77
CA GLU A 41 -1.66 6.14 8.06
C GLU A 41 -2.66 5.32 8.87
N ALA A 42 -2.72 4.01 8.62
CA ALA A 42 -3.55 3.08 9.38
C ALA A 42 -3.12 2.99 10.86
N ILE A 43 -1.84 3.18 11.17
CA ILE A 43 -1.33 3.23 12.54
C ILE A 43 -1.66 4.60 13.18
N HIS A 44 -1.22 5.68 12.53
CA HIS A 44 -1.50 7.05 12.97
C HIS A 44 -1.49 8.02 11.80
N TRP A 45 -2.60 8.74 11.65
CA TRP A 45 -2.72 9.86 10.73
C TRP A 45 -3.67 10.92 11.28
N LYS A 46 -3.36 12.17 10.96
CA LYS A 46 -4.22 13.35 11.17
C LYS A 46 -4.04 14.28 9.98
N PRO A 47 -5.04 15.14 9.66
CA PRO A 47 -4.90 16.14 8.59
C PRO A 47 -3.67 17.05 8.74
N ALA A 48 -3.20 17.27 9.97
CA ALA A 48 -2.02 18.06 10.32
C ALA A 48 -0.69 17.48 9.81
N ILE A 49 -0.63 16.20 9.43
CA ILE A 49 0.58 15.53 8.98
C ILE A 49 0.38 14.83 7.63
N ARG A 50 1.48 14.69 6.88
CA ARG A 50 1.56 13.86 5.68
C ARG A 50 2.79 12.97 5.76
N TRP A 51 2.58 11.67 5.69
CA TRP A 51 3.67 10.69 5.58
C TRP A 51 4.35 10.77 4.22
N VAL A 52 5.68 10.68 4.23
CA VAL A 52 6.57 10.68 3.08
C VAL A 52 7.42 9.42 3.19
N ILE A 53 7.37 8.60 2.13
CA ILE A 53 8.17 7.37 2.06
C ILE A 53 9.50 7.73 1.42
N ASP A 54 10.59 7.36 2.10
CA ASP A 54 11.95 7.64 1.63
C ASP A 54 12.54 6.40 0.94
N GLU A 55 12.32 5.22 1.51
CA GLU A 55 12.79 3.96 0.95
C GLU A 55 11.91 2.77 1.35
N ILE A 56 11.96 1.72 0.52
CA ILE A 56 11.33 0.43 0.80
C ILE A 56 12.40 -0.66 0.64
N ARG A 57 12.74 -1.32 1.75
CA ARG A 57 13.64 -2.48 1.76
C ARG A 57 12.85 -3.76 1.61
N VAL A 58 13.24 -4.63 0.68
CA VAL A 58 12.64 -5.94 0.42
C VAL A 58 13.47 -7.02 1.10
N LEU A 59 12.85 -7.76 2.02
CA LEU A 59 13.58 -8.72 2.87
C LEU A 59 13.50 -10.18 2.37
N LYS A 60 12.52 -10.49 1.52
CA LYS A 60 12.20 -11.85 1.07
C LYS A 60 12.24 -11.99 -0.45
N PRO A 61 12.47 -13.19 -1.00
CA PRO A 61 12.44 -13.41 -2.44
C PRO A 61 11.07 -13.07 -3.03
N ILE A 62 11.06 -12.47 -4.22
CA ILE A 62 9.82 -12.16 -4.94
C ILE A 62 9.23 -13.47 -5.47
N ARG A 63 8.07 -13.87 -4.95
CA ARG A 63 7.37 -15.09 -5.35
C ARG A 63 5.91 -14.80 -5.57
N PHE A 64 5.35 -15.38 -6.63
CA PHE A 64 3.95 -15.21 -6.99
C PHE A 64 3.16 -16.52 -6.84
N GLN A 65 1.88 -16.39 -6.53
CA GLN A 65 0.90 -17.48 -6.58
C GLN A 65 -0.38 -16.98 -7.23
N SER A 66 -1.00 -17.83 -8.04
CA SER A 66 -2.34 -17.56 -8.56
C SER A 66 -3.39 -18.05 -7.56
N ILE A 67 -4.34 -17.17 -7.25
CA ILE A 67 -5.52 -17.49 -6.44
C ILE A 67 -6.77 -17.14 -7.24
N ARG A 68 -7.84 -17.91 -7.06
CA ARG A 68 -9.13 -17.65 -7.73
C ARG A 68 -10.21 -17.40 -6.69
N ARG A 69 -11.04 -16.39 -6.95
CA ARG A 69 -12.14 -16.00 -6.05
C ARG A 69 -13.42 -15.79 -6.84
N ASN A 70 -14.53 -16.04 -6.16
CA ASN A 70 -15.84 -15.61 -6.63
C ASN A 70 -16.01 -14.15 -6.18
N GLU A 71 -15.97 -13.21 -7.13
CA GLU A 71 -16.31 -11.80 -6.92
C GLU A 71 -17.71 -11.51 -7.48
N VAL A 72 -18.35 -10.44 -7.01
CA VAL A 72 -19.61 -9.94 -7.59
C VAL A 72 -19.37 -9.51 -9.04
N GLY A 73 -20.22 -9.98 -9.96
CA GLY A 73 -20.06 -9.72 -11.39
C GLY A 73 -20.40 -8.29 -11.79
N HIS A 74 -21.50 -7.74 -11.29
CA HIS A 74 -21.97 -6.41 -11.69
C HIS A 74 -22.19 -5.46 -10.51
N LYS A 75 -22.19 -4.16 -10.79
CA LYS A 75 -22.58 -3.13 -9.82
C LYS A 75 -24.10 -3.07 -9.71
N ALA A 76 -24.60 -2.70 -8.54
CA ALA A 76 -26.04 -2.50 -8.34
C ALA A 76 -26.56 -1.42 -9.31
N SER A 77 -27.65 -1.73 -10.02
CA SER A 77 -28.20 -0.84 -11.04
C SER A 77 -29.06 0.25 -10.41
N ALA A 78 -28.67 1.51 -10.62
CA ALA A 78 -29.47 2.67 -10.21
C ALA A 78 -30.85 2.71 -10.90
N ALA A 79 -30.95 2.18 -12.12
CA ALA A 79 -32.22 2.07 -12.83
C ALA A 79 -33.14 1.03 -12.16
N ASN A 80 -32.58 -0.10 -11.71
CA ASN A 80 -33.34 -1.11 -10.97
C ASN A 80 -33.85 -0.53 -9.64
N ALA A 81 -32.99 0.22 -8.94
CA ALA A 81 -33.37 0.90 -7.70
C ALA A 81 -34.54 1.86 -7.88
N LYS A 82 -34.51 2.71 -8.93
CA LYS A 82 -35.62 3.62 -9.26
C LYS A 82 -36.93 2.87 -9.56
N ARG A 83 -36.85 1.74 -10.27
CA ARG A 83 -38.04 0.92 -10.57
C ARG A 83 -38.64 0.28 -9.33
N ALA A 84 -37.79 -0.26 -8.44
CA ALA A 84 -38.22 -0.83 -7.17
C ALA A 84 -38.93 0.22 -6.29
N MET A 85 -38.34 1.42 -6.17
CA MET A 85 -38.97 2.55 -5.46
C MET A 85 -40.34 2.92 -6.03
N LYS A 86 -40.48 2.99 -7.37
CA LYS A 86 -41.76 3.33 -8.02
C LYS A 86 -42.83 2.25 -7.81
N ARG A 87 -42.42 0.99 -7.75
CA ARG A 87 -43.33 -0.16 -7.56
C ARG A 87 -43.72 -0.35 -6.09
N GLY A 88 -42.89 0.12 -5.15
CA GLY A 88 -43.15 0.00 -3.71
C GLY A 88 -42.72 -1.35 -3.12
N ASP A 89 -41.79 -2.07 -3.75
CA ASP A 89 -41.23 -3.33 -3.23
C ASP A 89 -39.71 -3.42 -3.47
N LEU A 90 -39.09 -4.51 -3.01
CA LEU A 90 -37.64 -4.74 -3.10
C LEU A 90 -37.22 -5.67 -4.25
N ALA A 91 -38.15 -6.08 -5.12
CA ALA A 91 -37.87 -7.07 -6.15
C ALA A 91 -36.83 -6.57 -7.17
N GLY A 92 -35.76 -7.34 -7.36
CA GLY A 92 -34.66 -7.02 -8.28
C GLY A 92 -33.70 -5.91 -7.82
N LEU A 93 -33.79 -5.49 -6.55
CA LEU A 93 -32.86 -4.52 -5.94
C LEU A 93 -31.55 -5.17 -5.48
N GLY A 94 -31.65 -6.38 -4.92
CA GLY A 94 -30.51 -7.12 -4.42
C GLY A 94 -29.67 -7.74 -5.54
N ILE A 95 -28.35 -7.79 -5.33
CA ILE A 95 -27.45 -8.65 -6.11
C ILE A 95 -27.28 -9.94 -5.33
N ARG A 96 -27.76 -11.04 -5.90
CA ARG A 96 -27.50 -12.38 -5.34
C ARG A 96 -26.18 -12.86 -5.90
N VAL A 97 -25.17 -12.99 -5.03
CA VAL A 97 -23.82 -13.42 -5.43
C VAL A 97 -23.85 -14.77 -6.15
N ASP A 98 -24.76 -15.67 -5.77
CA ASP A 98 -24.89 -16.99 -6.42
C ASP A 98 -25.35 -16.89 -7.88
N GLU A 99 -26.10 -15.85 -8.23
CA GLU A 99 -26.65 -15.60 -9.57
C GLU A 99 -25.75 -14.64 -10.38
N ASP A 100 -25.05 -13.72 -9.71
CA ASP A 100 -24.18 -12.70 -10.30
C ASP A 100 -22.74 -12.78 -9.74
N ARG A 101 -22.07 -13.89 -10.05
CA ARG A 101 -20.65 -14.12 -9.72
C ARG A 101 -19.77 -14.15 -10.95
N GLN A 102 -18.56 -13.63 -10.78
CA GLN A 102 -17.44 -13.83 -11.69
C GLN A 102 -16.29 -14.52 -10.95
N GLN A 103 -15.70 -15.54 -11.57
CA GLN A 103 -14.45 -16.11 -11.08
C GLN A 103 -13.29 -15.26 -11.59
N ARG A 104 -12.65 -14.54 -10.67
CA ARG A 104 -11.49 -13.71 -11.00
C ARG A 104 -10.23 -14.34 -10.44
N ALA A 105 -9.21 -14.44 -11.28
CA ALA A 105 -7.88 -14.82 -10.88
C ALA A 105 -7.13 -13.58 -10.38
N ALA A 106 -6.29 -13.78 -9.37
CA ALA A 106 -5.31 -12.80 -8.94
C ALA A 106 -3.95 -13.47 -8.83
N THR A 107 -2.92 -12.82 -9.38
CA THR A 107 -1.52 -13.19 -9.19
C THR A 107 -0.96 -12.34 -8.07
N VAL A 108 -0.78 -12.96 -6.91
CA VAL A 108 -0.43 -12.29 -5.65
C VAL A 108 0.97 -12.66 -5.22
N LEU A 109 1.62 -11.79 -4.45
CA LEU A 109 2.90 -12.09 -3.82
C LEU A 109 2.69 -13.04 -2.63
N VAL A 110 3.69 -13.87 -2.35
CA VAL A 110 3.66 -14.88 -1.27
C VAL A 110 4.79 -14.67 -0.30
N ASP A 111 4.45 -14.68 0.99
CA ASP A 111 5.37 -14.58 2.13
C ASP A 111 6.32 -13.39 1.96
N VAL A 112 5.75 -12.20 2.10
CA VAL A 112 6.47 -10.94 1.90
C VAL A 112 6.90 -10.35 3.23
N ALA A 113 8.03 -9.64 3.21
CA ALA A 113 8.46 -8.79 4.32
C ALA A 113 9.24 -7.59 3.77
N TYR A 114 9.01 -6.44 4.38
CA TYR A 114 9.60 -5.17 4.00
C TYR A 114 10.00 -4.36 5.22
N VAL A 115 10.93 -3.42 5.04
CA VAL A 115 11.14 -2.29 5.96
C VAL A 115 10.76 -1.02 5.22
N ILE A 116 9.85 -0.24 5.82
CA ILE A 116 9.45 1.07 5.31
C ILE A 116 10.27 2.12 6.04
N GLY A 117 11.15 2.82 5.31
CA GLY A 117 11.83 4.03 5.77
C GLY A 117 11.00 5.25 5.41
N ALA A 118 10.63 6.06 6.40
CA ALA A 118 9.74 7.19 6.18
C ALA A 118 9.94 8.31 7.20
N HIS A 119 9.45 9.49 6.87
CA HIS A 119 9.21 10.59 7.79
C HIS A 119 7.83 11.18 7.54
N PHE A 120 7.42 12.16 8.35
CA PHE A 120 6.24 12.95 8.03
C PHE A 120 6.59 14.43 8.04
N VAL A 121 5.81 15.19 7.28
CA VAL A 121 5.86 16.66 7.26
C VAL A 121 4.56 17.22 7.83
N MET A 122 4.65 18.35 8.52
CA MET A 122 3.48 19.11 8.93
C MET A 122 2.80 19.73 7.71
N THR A 123 1.47 19.81 7.72
CA THR A 123 0.69 20.41 6.64
C THR A 123 0.14 21.78 7.07
N GLU A 124 -0.37 22.54 6.11
CA GLU A 124 -1.09 23.82 6.37
C GLU A 124 -2.33 23.65 7.24
N LYS A 125 -2.81 22.41 7.45
CA LYS A 125 -3.95 22.09 8.33
C LYS A 125 -3.54 21.86 9.78
N ALA A 126 -2.27 22.01 10.13
CA ALA A 126 -1.79 21.89 11.49
C ALA A 126 -2.37 23.01 12.36
N GLY A 127 -3.00 22.63 13.49
CA GLY A 127 -3.46 23.60 14.48
C GLY A 127 -2.35 24.05 15.42
N LEU A 128 -2.64 25.01 16.30
CA LEU A 128 -1.69 25.55 17.29
C LEU A 128 -1.08 24.49 18.24
N GLN A 129 -1.76 23.36 18.39
CA GLN A 129 -1.36 22.25 19.28
C GLN A 129 -0.74 21.08 18.53
N ASP A 130 -0.54 21.20 17.21
CA ASP A 130 0.08 20.15 16.40
C ASP A 130 1.56 20.47 16.20
N ASN A 131 2.41 19.52 16.58
CA ASN A 131 3.85 19.60 16.41
C ASN A 131 4.42 18.21 16.15
N GLU A 132 5.64 18.16 15.64
CA GLU A 132 6.30 16.92 15.23
C GLU A 132 6.44 15.93 16.38
N GLY A 133 6.94 16.37 17.55
CA GLY A 133 7.14 15.51 18.71
C GLY A 133 5.87 14.79 19.13
N LYS A 134 4.74 15.51 19.22
CA LYS A 134 3.42 14.94 19.54
C LYS A 134 3.02 13.85 18.55
N HIS A 135 3.12 14.10 17.24
CA HIS A 135 2.68 13.14 16.24
C HIS A 135 3.63 11.92 16.17
N LEU A 136 4.93 12.13 16.33
CA LEU A 136 5.94 11.07 16.37
C LEU A 136 5.73 10.16 17.59
N ASP A 137 5.55 10.73 18.79
CA ASP A 137 5.30 9.95 20.01
C ASP A 137 4.00 9.15 19.91
N MET A 138 2.95 9.75 19.33
CA MET A 138 1.68 9.05 19.10
C MET A 138 1.86 7.86 18.14
N PHE A 139 2.60 8.02 17.05
CA PHE A 139 2.91 6.94 16.12
C PHE A 139 3.75 5.86 16.81
N ASN A 140 4.86 6.23 17.44
CA ASN A 140 5.79 5.29 18.07
C ASN A 140 5.11 4.44 19.14
N ARG A 141 4.32 5.06 20.03
CA ARG A 141 3.58 4.34 21.06
C ARG A 141 2.58 3.35 20.47
N ARG A 142 1.86 3.74 19.42
CA ARG A 142 0.89 2.87 18.74
C ARG A 142 1.58 1.72 18.04
N ALA A 143 2.62 2.01 17.27
CA ALA A 143 3.40 1.00 16.55
C ALA A 143 4.03 -0.03 17.51
N ALA A 144 4.65 0.43 18.61
CA ALA A 144 5.26 -0.43 19.61
C ALA A 144 4.26 -1.30 20.38
N SER A 145 3.00 -0.84 20.54
CA SER A 145 1.93 -1.61 21.19
C SER A 145 1.06 -2.40 20.22
N GLY A 146 1.40 -2.43 18.92
CA GLY A 146 0.60 -3.09 17.88
C GLY A 146 -0.77 -2.43 17.63
N GLN A 147 -0.99 -1.21 18.12
CA GLN A 147 -2.26 -0.50 17.97
C GLN A 147 -2.33 0.23 16.62
N CYS A 148 -3.51 0.19 16.01
CA CYS A 148 -3.80 0.89 14.77
C CYS A 148 -5.26 1.36 14.77
N PHE A 149 -5.59 2.34 13.92
CA PHE A 149 -6.97 2.80 13.73
C PHE A 149 -7.80 1.77 12.95
N HIS A 150 -7.19 1.10 11.99
CA HIS A 150 -7.71 -0.12 11.35
C HIS A 150 -6.56 -1.04 11.00
N GLN A 151 -6.81 -2.34 10.91
CA GLN A 151 -5.80 -3.32 10.52
C GLN A 151 -5.16 -2.91 9.17
N PRO A 152 -3.85 -2.63 9.13
CA PRO A 152 -3.17 -2.32 7.88
C PRO A 152 -3.18 -3.54 6.96
N CYS A 153 -3.14 -3.30 5.65
CA CYS A 153 -3.23 -4.36 4.66
C CYS A 153 -2.14 -4.25 3.59
N LEU A 154 -1.70 -5.40 3.07
CA LEU A 154 -0.70 -5.51 2.01
C LEU A 154 -1.38 -5.42 0.63
N GLY A 155 -1.82 -4.20 0.31
CA GLY A 155 -2.46 -3.86 -0.96
C GLY A 155 -3.99 -3.94 -0.94
N THR A 156 -4.57 -5.12 -0.75
CA THR A 156 -6.03 -5.29 -0.60
C THR A 156 -6.40 -5.72 0.82
N ARG A 157 -7.62 -5.38 1.26
CA ARG A 157 -8.15 -5.67 2.61
C ARG A 157 -8.19 -7.17 2.98
N GLU A 158 -8.03 -8.06 2.01
CA GLU A 158 -7.99 -9.50 2.19
C GLU A 158 -6.66 -9.99 2.79
N PHE A 159 -5.63 -9.14 2.74
CA PHE A 159 -4.27 -9.47 3.16
C PHE A 159 -3.84 -8.53 4.29
N ASP A 160 -3.90 -9.01 5.53
CA ASP A 160 -3.45 -8.26 6.70
C ASP A 160 -1.93 -8.06 6.67
N ALA A 161 -1.48 -6.88 7.10
CA ALA A 161 -0.08 -6.59 7.35
C ALA A 161 0.19 -6.69 8.85
N ARG A 162 1.11 -7.56 9.25
CA ARG A 162 1.74 -7.50 10.58
C ARG A 162 2.84 -6.46 10.55
N PHE A 163 3.00 -5.70 11.62
CA PHE A 163 3.99 -4.64 11.69
C PHE A 163 4.70 -4.58 13.04
N GLU A 164 5.92 -4.07 13.02
CA GLU A 164 6.76 -3.87 14.19
C GLU A 164 7.61 -2.60 14.00
N LEU A 165 7.66 -1.74 15.02
CA LEU A 165 8.51 -0.55 15.00
C LEU A 165 9.97 -0.95 15.28
N LEU A 166 10.87 -0.58 14.38
CA LEU A 166 12.30 -0.74 14.60
C LEU A 166 12.84 0.44 15.40
N ALA A 167 13.64 0.14 16.42
CA ALA A 167 14.20 1.17 17.28
C ALA A 167 15.13 2.11 16.50
N PRO A 168 15.11 3.43 16.77
CA PRO A 168 16.02 4.37 16.14
C PRO A 168 17.48 3.96 16.29
N GLY A 169 18.23 3.91 15.18
CA GLY A 169 19.64 3.52 15.16
C GLY A 169 19.91 2.02 15.35
N ALA A 170 18.88 1.19 15.53
CA ALA A 170 19.06 -0.25 15.52
C ALA A 170 19.42 -0.74 14.11
N PRO A 171 20.22 -1.82 13.99
CA PRO A 171 20.47 -2.45 12.70
C PRO A 171 19.15 -2.83 12.03
N LEU A 172 18.98 -2.43 10.77
CA LEU A 172 17.81 -2.83 9.99
C LEU A 172 17.90 -4.32 9.65
N PRO A 173 16.78 -5.04 9.62
CA PRO A 173 16.74 -6.41 9.12
C PRO A 173 17.38 -6.51 7.73
N GLU A 174 18.28 -7.47 7.60
CA GLU A 174 18.92 -7.79 6.34
C GLU A 174 18.06 -8.77 5.53
N PRO A 175 18.07 -8.69 4.19
CA PRO A 175 17.36 -9.67 3.37
C PRO A 175 17.83 -11.09 3.63
N GLU A 176 16.90 -12.05 3.59
CA GLU A 176 17.21 -13.47 3.78
C GLU A 176 18.33 -13.92 2.82
N PRO A 177 19.22 -14.85 3.19
CA PRO A 177 20.32 -15.26 2.31
C PRO A 177 19.86 -15.71 0.91
N LYS A 178 18.73 -16.42 0.82
CA LYS A 178 18.12 -16.83 -0.46
C LYS A 178 17.47 -15.69 -1.25
N ALA A 179 17.24 -14.53 -0.62
CA ALA A 179 16.71 -13.34 -1.26
C ALA A 179 17.81 -12.49 -1.91
N ARG A 180 19.07 -12.65 -1.48
CA ARG A 180 20.25 -11.93 -1.99
C ARG A 180 20.66 -12.41 -3.38
N THR A 181 19.82 -12.07 -4.36
CA THR A 181 19.91 -12.50 -5.75
C THR A 181 19.80 -11.30 -6.70
N ALA A 182 20.09 -11.50 -7.99
CA ALA A 182 19.87 -10.50 -9.02
C ALA A 182 18.40 -10.05 -9.12
N ASP A 183 17.44 -10.91 -8.73
CA ASP A 183 16.02 -10.55 -8.67
C ASP A 183 15.74 -9.46 -7.63
N LEU A 184 16.56 -9.34 -6.59
CA LEU A 184 16.54 -8.24 -5.63
C LEU A 184 17.58 -7.15 -5.94
N GLY A 185 18.20 -7.16 -7.10
CA GLY A 185 19.18 -6.14 -7.50
C GLY A 185 20.53 -6.26 -6.81
N PHE A 186 20.88 -7.43 -6.25
CA PHE A 186 22.20 -7.66 -5.67
C PHE A 186 23.24 -7.85 -6.78
N GLY A 187 24.32 -7.07 -6.72
CA GLY A 187 25.42 -7.09 -7.69
C GLY A 187 25.13 -6.34 -9.00
N THR A 188 23.87 -6.27 -9.45
CA THR A 188 23.45 -5.40 -10.55
C THR A 188 22.05 -4.86 -10.27
N PRO A 189 21.84 -3.53 -10.30
CA PRO A 189 20.52 -2.94 -10.13
C PRO A 189 19.47 -3.57 -11.05
N ARG A 190 18.31 -3.91 -10.49
CA ARG A 190 17.17 -4.41 -11.25
C ARG A 190 16.20 -3.27 -11.56
N ASP A 191 15.91 -3.05 -12.83
CA ASP A 191 14.83 -2.17 -13.26
C ASP A 191 13.47 -2.86 -13.02
N LEU A 192 12.60 -2.25 -12.22
CA LEU A 192 11.24 -2.71 -11.95
C LEU A 192 10.22 -2.10 -12.92
N GLY A 193 10.68 -1.19 -13.80
CA GLY A 193 9.85 -0.44 -14.73
C GLY A 193 9.04 0.65 -14.04
N PHE A 194 7.97 1.10 -14.71
CA PHE A 194 7.07 2.07 -14.12
C PHE A 194 6.17 1.43 -13.05
N MET A 195 6.23 2.01 -11.86
CA MET A 195 5.42 1.61 -10.71
C MET A 195 4.55 2.76 -10.26
N LEU A 196 3.37 2.44 -9.71
CA LEU A 196 2.52 3.42 -9.04
C LEU A 196 3.31 4.05 -7.90
N PHE A 197 3.52 5.36 -7.98
CA PHE A 197 4.07 6.18 -6.92
C PHE A 197 2.99 6.44 -5.88
N ASP A 198 1.95 7.19 -6.27
CA ASP A 198 0.82 7.52 -5.41
C ASP A 198 -0.41 7.94 -6.22
N ILE A 199 -1.54 8.19 -5.56
CA ILE A 199 -2.74 8.80 -6.16
C ILE A 199 -2.86 10.23 -5.66
N ASP A 200 -2.95 11.19 -6.58
CA ASP A 200 -3.18 12.59 -6.22
C ASP A 200 -4.65 12.81 -5.83
N HIS A 201 -4.98 12.54 -4.58
CA HIS A 201 -6.33 12.72 -4.06
C HIS A 201 -6.79 14.19 -3.98
N GLN A 202 -5.89 15.16 -4.15
CA GLN A 202 -6.24 16.59 -4.11
C GLN A 202 -6.72 17.10 -5.48
N ALA A 203 -6.25 16.49 -6.57
CA ALA A 203 -6.72 16.80 -7.91
C ALA A 203 -8.11 16.22 -8.19
N LYS A 204 -8.89 16.93 -9.01
CA LYS A 204 -10.30 16.60 -9.36
C LYS A 204 -10.45 15.17 -9.89
N ASP A 205 -9.58 14.78 -10.82
CA ASP A 205 -9.66 13.49 -11.52
C ASP A 205 -8.86 12.38 -10.83
N ARG A 206 -8.20 12.71 -9.71
CA ARG A 206 -7.39 11.79 -8.90
C ARG A 206 -6.40 10.97 -9.74
N PRO A 207 -5.52 11.62 -10.53
CA PRO A 207 -4.59 10.93 -11.40
C PRO A 207 -3.66 10.04 -10.59
N SER A 208 -3.26 8.94 -11.21
CA SER A 208 -2.21 8.07 -10.69
C SER A 208 -0.86 8.68 -11.06
N LEU A 209 0.03 8.79 -10.08
CA LEU A 209 1.41 9.21 -10.26
C LEU A 209 2.27 7.97 -10.41
N PHE A 210 3.24 8.00 -11.31
CA PHE A 210 4.16 6.88 -11.58
C PHE A 210 5.61 7.32 -11.47
N PHE A 211 6.49 6.39 -11.17
CA PHE A 211 7.94 6.60 -11.21
C PHE A 211 8.62 5.34 -11.76
N ARG A 212 9.80 5.47 -12.35
CA ARG A 212 10.57 4.31 -12.80
C ARG A 212 11.38 3.78 -11.63
N ALA A 213 10.92 2.69 -11.04
CA ALA A 213 11.52 2.11 -9.85
C ALA A 213 12.73 1.25 -10.22
N ALA A 214 13.80 1.36 -9.44
CA ALA A 214 14.94 0.46 -9.50
C ALA A 214 15.15 -0.16 -8.11
N LEU A 215 15.57 -1.41 -8.10
CA LEU A 215 15.91 -2.16 -6.91
C LEU A 215 17.42 -2.34 -6.87
N VAL A 216 18.05 -1.80 -5.84
CA VAL A 216 19.51 -1.83 -5.64
C VAL A 216 19.77 -2.47 -4.29
N ASP A 217 20.41 -3.65 -4.29
CA ASP A 217 20.70 -4.42 -3.07
C ASP A 217 19.47 -4.60 -2.13
N GLY A 218 18.31 -4.86 -2.74
CA GLY A 218 17.03 -5.04 -2.05
C GLY A 218 16.32 -3.75 -1.67
N ILE A 219 16.81 -2.58 -2.08
CA ILE A 219 16.25 -1.27 -1.70
C ILE A 219 15.62 -0.58 -2.91
N VAL A 220 14.38 -0.12 -2.76
CA VAL A 220 13.75 0.85 -3.66
C VAL A 220 13.86 2.23 -3.02
N ALA A 221 14.67 3.11 -3.60
CA ALA A 221 14.67 4.52 -3.24
C ALA A 221 13.41 5.20 -3.81
N VAL A 222 12.73 5.99 -2.98
CA VAL A 222 11.47 6.63 -3.37
C VAL A 222 11.71 8.13 -3.61
N PRO A 223 11.36 8.68 -4.79
CA PRO A 223 11.50 10.10 -5.05
C PRO A 223 10.62 10.96 -4.13
N GLN A 224 11.07 12.18 -3.89
CA GLN A 224 10.25 13.18 -3.22
C GLN A 224 9.12 13.65 -4.15
N LEU A 225 7.93 13.87 -3.58
CA LEU A 225 6.78 14.36 -4.34
C LEU A 225 7.12 15.68 -5.06
N GLY A 226 6.87 15.74 -6.37
CA GLY A 226 7.21 16.89 -7.21
C GLY A 226 8.58 16.78 -7.90
N ALA A 227 9.35 15.72 -7.66
CA ALA A 227 10.55 15.43 -8.42
C ALA A 227 10.22 15.23 -9.92
N PRO A 228 11.12 15.66 -10.84
CA PRO A 228 10.88 15.60 -12.28
C PRO A 228 10.74 14.16 -12.83
N GLU A 229 11.22 13.17 -12.08
CA GLU A 229 11.08 11.74 -12.41
C GLU A 229 9.69 11.16 -12.12
N ILE A 230 8.82 11.89 -11.44
CA ILE A 230 7.43 11.49 -11.19
C ILE A 230 6.56 11.91 -12.40
N LEU A 231 5.91 10.93 -13.00
CA LEU A 231 5.02 11.08 -14.15
C LEU A 231 3.55 11.07 -13.71
N ARG A 232 2.68 11.71 -14.49
CA ARG A 232 1.22 11.78 -14.32
C ARG A 232 0.50 11.06 -15.45
#